data_AF-A0A1Q8A451-F1
#
_entry.id   AF-A0A1Q8A451-F1
#
_cell.length_a   1.000
_cell.length_b   1.000
_cell.length_c   1.000
_cell.angle_alpha   90.00
_cell.angle_beta   90.00
_cell.angle_gamma   90.00
#
_symmetry.space_group_name_H-M   'P 1'
#
loop_
_entity.id
_entity.type
_entity.pdbx_description
1 polymer ?
#
loop_
_entity_poly.entity_id
_entity_poly.type
_entity_poly.pdbx_seq_one_letter_code
_entity_poly.pdbx_strand_id
1 'polypeptide(L)'
;MEQIFEPKERRELLKGWLIHDRKGWKKHAEAARRLERQYRLVGVFSVALSAIVGASLFASLEGSYEPWSRIVAGIISITASVLSGLLTFNRYEERTEKHRVAAMRYKASLKEIEALLSTGSPNIDDSTVQRIEEAFRDLERSAPVVPADIDDAVERLHETFVFVHEADKLGTRQERQS
;
A
#
# COMPACT_ATOMS: atom_id res chain seq x y z
N MET A 1 3.22 30.67 -5.91
CA MET A 1 1.78 30.69 -5.62
C MET A 1 1.34 29.24 -5.50
N GLU A 2 0.98 28.83 -4.29
CA GLU A 2 0.39 27.52 -4.04
C GLU A 2 -0.99 27.51 -4.73
N GLN A 3 -1.23 26.56 -5.64
CA GLN A 3 -2.52 26.45 -6.31
C GLN A 3 -3.48 25.75 -5.36
N ILE A 4 -4.32 26.53 -4.68
CA ILE A 4 -5.34 26.02 -3.77
C ILE A 4 -6.57 25.62 -4.59
N PHE A 5 -7.11 24.44 -4.32
CA PHE A 5 -8.35 23.99 -4.94
C PHE A 5 -9.54 24.75 -4.35
N GLU A 6 -10.17 25.61 -5.15
CA GLU A 6 -11.35 26.40 -4.78
C GLU A 6 -12.56 25.97 -5.61
N PRO A 7 -13.33 24.97 -5.15
CA PRO A 7 -14.49 24.47 -5.90
C PRO A 7 -15.61 25.51 -5.92
N LYS A 8 -16.18 25.76 -7.10
CA LYS A 8 -17.34 26.66 -7.27
C LYS A 8 -18.66 25.92 -7.18
N GLU A 9 -18.63 24.63 -7.51
CA GLU A 9 -19.81 23.75 -7.47
C GLU A 9 -19.55 22.52 -6.61
N ARG A 10 -20.60 21.98 -5.98
CA ARG A 10 -20.54 20.73 -5.20
C ARG A 10 -19.97 19.57 -6.01
N ARG A 11 -20.25 19.56 -7.32
CA ARG A 11 -19.73 18.53 -8.23
C ARG A 11 -18.22 18.61 -8.39
N GLU A 12 -17.65 19.81 -8.44
CA GLU A 12 -16.20 20.01 -8.47
C GLU A 12 -15.57 19.57 -7.15
N LEU A 13 -16.18 19.92 -6.01
CA LEU A 13 -15.73 19.46 -4.69
C LEU A 13 -15.62 17.93 -4.64
N LEU A 14 -16.66 17.22 -5.05
CA LEU A 14 -16.65 15.75 -5.12
C LEU A 14 -15.60 15.19 -6.07
N LYS A 15 -15.34 15.85 -7.21
CA LYS A 15 -14.24 15.45 -8.11
C LYS A 15 -12.87 15.61 -7.43
N GLY A 16 -12.69 16.68 -6.65
CA GLY A 16 -11.49 16.89 -5.84
C GLY A 16 -11.29 15.77 -4.82
N TRP A 17 -12.34 15.43 -4.07
CA TRP A 17 -12.32 14.32 -3.12
C TRP A 17 -12.07 12.96 -3.80
N LEU A 18 -12.67 12.72 -4.96
CA LEU A 18 -12.43 11.51 -5.75
C LEU A 18 -10.95 11.33 -6.10
N ILE A 19 -10.26 12.42 -6.47
CA ILE A 19 -8.83 12.38 -6.75
C ILE A 19 -8.04 12.12 -5.48
N HIS A 20 -8.38 12.78 -4.38
CA HIS A 20 -7.73 12.55 -3.10
C HIS A 20 -7.90 11.09 -2.64
N ASP A 21 -9.12 10.57 -2.64
CA ASP A 21 -9.43 9.19 -2.25
C ASP A 21 -8.65 8.19 -3.10
N ARG A 22 -8.54 8.44 -4.40
CA ARG A 22 -7.77 7.59 -5.31
C ARG A 22 -6.27 7.61 -5.00
N LYS A 23 -5.72 8.77 -4.62
CA LYS A 23 -4.34 8.88 -4.12
C LYS A 23 -4.16 8.10 -2.82
N GLY A 24 -5.04 8.31 -1.84
CA GLY A 24 -5.04 7.60 -0.56
C GLY A 24 -5.10 6.08 -0.74
N TRP A 25 -6.06 5.59 -1.53
CA TRP A 25 -6.17 4.18 -1.90
C TRP A 25 -4.85 3.63 -2.46
N LYS A 26 -4.25 4.30 -3.45
CA LYS A 26 -2.99 3.85 -4.06
C LYS A 26 -1.84 3.81 -3.05
N LYS A 27 -1.68 4.87 -2.25
CA LYS A 27 -0.66 5.00 -1.20
C LYS A 27 -0.73 3.81 -0.24
N HIS A 28 -1.92 3.53 0.31
CA HIS A 28 -2.11 2.42 1.25
C HIS A 28 -2.03 1.03 0.59
N ALA A 29 -2.55 0.87 -0.62
CA ALA A 29 -2.48 -0.40 -1.33
C ALA A 29 -1.03 -0.79 -1.68
N GLU A 30 -0.19 0.18 -2.07
CA GLU A 30 1.22 -0.06 -2.34
C GLU A 30 2.01 -0.34 -1.06
N ALA A 31 1.75 0.41 0.02
CA ALA A 31 2.36 0.16 1.32
C ALA A 31 2.06 -1.26 1.84
N ALA A 32 0.82 -1.72 1.70
CA ALA A 32 0.43 -3.09 2.04
C ALA A 32 1.19 -4.13 1.19
N ARG A 33 1.26 -3.95 -0.14
CA ARG A 33 1.99 -4.86 -1.04
C ARG A 33 3.47 -4.95 -0.71
N ARG A 34 4.12 -3.82 -0.39
CA ARG A 34 5.54 -3.80 -0.02
C ARG A 34 5.80 -4.57 1.27
N LEU A 35 4.99 -4.34 2.30
CA LEU A 35 5.11 -5.06 3.57
C LEU A 35 4.87 -6.57 3.39
N GLU A 36 3.87 -6.94 2.59
CA GLU A 36 3.59 -8.35 2.28
C GLU A 36 4.77 -9.02 1.56
N ARG A 37 5.40 -8.33 0.60
CA ARG A 37 6.60 -8.83 -0.09
C ARG A 37 7.78 -9.00 0.85
N GLN A 38 8.00 -8.04 1.73
CA GLN A 38 9.06 -8.10 2.75
C GLN A 38 8.83 -9.27 3.70
N TYR A 39 7.62 -9.41 4.25
CA TYR A 39 7.25 -10.52 5.13
C TYR A 39 7.48 -11.88 4.47
N ARG A 40 6.98 -12.05 3.23
CA ARG A 40 7.14 -13.29 2.47
C ARG A 40 8.60 -13.63 2.24
N LEU A 41 9.43 -12.63 1.90
CA LEU A 41 10.86 -12.82 1.68
C LEU A 41 11.56 -13.28 2.96
N VAL A 42 11.34 -12.59 4.08
CA VAL A 42 11.95 -12.98 5.36
C VAL A 42 11.47 -14.36 5.80
N GLY A 43 10.18 -14.68 5.61
CA GLY A 43 9.64 -16.00 5.90
C GLY A 43 10.30 -17.12 5.10
N VAL A 44 10.46 -16.93 3.78
CA VAL A 44 11.16 -17.90 2.90
C VAL A 44 12.61 -18.09 3.33
N PHE A 45 13.34 -17.00 3.62
CA PHE A 45 14.73 -17.11 4.09
C PHE A 45 14.82 -17.82 5.45
N SER A 46 13.91 -17.53 6.37
CA SER A 46 13.88 -18.18 7.68
C SER A 46 13.63 -19.68 7.55
N VAL A 47 12.69 -20.11 6.71
CA VAL A 47 12.42 -21.54 6.47
C VAL A 47 13.63 -22.23 5.83
N ALA A 48 14.25 -21.60 4.82
CA ALA A 48 15.42 -22.15 4.15
C ALA A 48 16.60 -22.33 5.12
N LEU A 49 16.91 -21.33 5.93
CA LEU A 49 17.99 -21.43 6.92
C LEU A 49 17.69 -22.50 7.97
N SER A 50 16.46 -22.55 8.50
CA SER A 50 16.06 -23.58 9.46
C SER A 50 16.19 -24.99 8.90
N ALA A 51 15.86 -25.20 7.61
CA ALA A 51 16.06 -26.48 6.95
C ALA A 51 17.54 -26.86 6.84
N ILE A 52 18.42 -25.90 6.50
CA ILE A 52 19.86 -26.12 6.44
C ILE A 52 20.44 -26.45 7.82
N VAL A 53 20.04 -25.72 8.87
CA VAL A 53 20.46 -26.02 10.27
C VAL A 53 20.00 -27.43 10.65
N GLY A 54 18.73 -27.75 10.40
CA GLY A 54 18.17 -29.08 10.71
C GLY A 54 18.94 -30.20 10.03
N ALA A 55 19.18 -30.08 8.72
CA ALA A 55 19.96 -31.06 7.95
C ALA A 55 21.40 -31.20 8.47
N SER A 56 22.04 -30.07 8.82
CA SER A 56 23.40 -30.06 9.37
C SER A 56 23.48 -30.74 10.75
N LEU A 57 22.46 -30.56 11.60
CA LEU A 57 22.38 -31.23 12.89
C LEU A 57 22.26 -32.75 12.74
N PHE A 58 21.40 -33.22 11.84
CA PHE A 58 21.25 -34.66 11.58
C PHE A 58 22.54 -35.29 11.06
N ALA A 59 23.17 -34.68 10.06
CA ALA A 59 24.42 -35.21 9.52
C ALA A 59 25.56 -35.15 10.55
N SER A 60 25.55 -34.20 11.51
CA SER A 60 26.55 -34.17 12.61
C SER A 60 26.44 -35.35 13.57
N LEU A 61 25.31 -36.03 13.65
CA LEU A 61 25.12 -37.22 14.49
C LEU A 61 25.72 -38.49 13.85
N GLU A 62 25.97 -38.49 12.54
CA GLU A 62 26.51 -39.65 11.80
C GLU A 62 28.04 -39.80 11.89
N GLY A 63 28.73 -38.92 12.63
CA GLY A 63 30.10 -39.17 13.12
C GLY A 63 31.25 -38.67 12.25
N SER A 64 31.01 -38.05 11.09
CA SER A 64 32.04 -37.55 10.18
C SER A 64 31.82 -36.08 9.81
N TYR A 65 32.03 -35.19 10.77
CA TYR A 65 31.97 -33.74 10.55
C TYR A 65 33.36 -33.11 10.54
N GLU A 66 33.74 -32.52 9.40
CA GLU A 66 34.89 -31.62 9.31
C GLU A 66 34.70 -30.43 10.27
N PRO A 67 35.76 -29.86 10.87
CA PRO A 67 35.65 -28.70 11.76
C PRO A 67 34.92 -27.50 11.14
N TRP A 68 35.01 -27.33 9.81
CA TRP A 68 34.39 -26.26 9.06
C TRP A 68 32.85 -26.30 9.08
N SER A 69 32.23 -27.48 9.00
CA SER A 69 30.78 -27.60 8.96
C SER A 69 30.12 -27.24 10.29
N ARG A 70 30.81 -27.41 11.43
CA ARG A 70 30.35 -26.94 12.75
C ARG A 70 30.30 -25.41 12.83
N ILE A 71 31.29 -24.72 12.26
CA ILE A 71 31.33 -23.25 12.23
C ILE A 71 30.18 -22.72 11.36
N VAL A 72 29.96 -23.32 10.19
CA VAL A 72 28.85 -22.98 9.30
C VAL A 72 27.50 -23.20 9.99
N ALA A 73 27.28 -24.35 10.64
CA ALA A 73 26.04 -24.62 11.38
C ALA A 73 25.78 -23.60 12.51
N GLY A 74 26.84 -23.16 13.20
CA GLY A 74 26.75 -22.10 14.22
C GLY A 74 26.33 -20.75 13.63
N ILE A 75 26.94 -20.33 12.52
CA ILE A 75 26.59 -19.08 11.83
C ILE A 75 25.14 -19.11 11.32
N ILE A 76 24.70 -20.23 10.74
CA ILE A 76 23.33 -20.39 10.23
C ILE A 76 22.34 -20.38 11.39
N SER A 77 22.65 -21.01 12.52
CA SER A 77 21.79 -20.96 13.72
C SER A 77 21.62 -19.53 14.26
N ILE A 78 22.70 -18.77 14.38
CA ILE A 78 22.65 -17.35 14.81
C ILE A 78 21.81 -16.53 13.82
N THR A 79 22.05 -16.72 12.52
CA THR A 79 21.31 -16.01 11.47
C THR A 79 19.82 -16.36 11.50
N ALA A 80 19.47 -17.62 11.70
CA ALA A 80 18.09 -18.08 11.84
C ALA A 80 17.40 -17.48 13.08
N SER A 81 18.09 -17.42 14.22
CA SER A 81 17.56 -16.76 15.43
C SER A 81 17.36 -15.26 15.23
N VAL A 82 18.28 -14.56 14.56
CA VAL A 82 18.14 -13.13 14.24
C VAL A 82 16.97 -12.91 13.28
N LEU A 83 16.81 -13.72 12.23
CA LEU A 83 15.68 -13.64 11.32
C LEU A 83 14.35 -13.93 12.01
N SER A 84 14.32 -14.93 12.89
CA SER A 84 13.13 -15.25 13.69
C SER A 84 12.73 -14.08 14.60
N GLY A 85 13.70 -13.44 15.26
CA GLY A 85 13.45 -12.20 16.00
C GLY A 85 12.93 -11.06 15.11
N LEU A 86 13.53 -10.85 13.94
CA LEU A 86 13.06 -9.87 12.94
C LEU A 86 11.62 -10.15 12.49
N LEU A 87 11.22 -11.42 12.35
CA LEU A 87 9.84 -11.82 12.03
C LEU A 87 8.87 -11.48 13.17
N THR A 88 9.20 -11.85 14.40
CA THR A 88 8.33 -11.66 15.56
C THR A 88 8.15 -10.17 15.93
N PHE A 89 9.22 -9.37 15.88
CA PHE A 89 9.17 -7.98 16.34
C PHE A 89 8.61 -6.99 15.31
N ASN A 90 8.72 -7.26 14.01
CA ASN A 90 8.27 -6.30 13.00
C ASN A 90 6.76 -6.25 12.78
N ARG A 91 6.00 -7.22 13.30
CA ARG A 91 4.54 -7.31 13.17
C ARG A 91 4.05 -6.99 11.75
N TYR A 92 4.73 -7.55 10.74
CA TYR A 92 4.48 -7.21 9.33
C TYR A 92 3.03 -7.46 8.94
N GLU A 93 2.41 -8.52 9.46
CA GLU A 93 1.00 -8.85 9.24
C GLU A 93 0.06 -7.75 9.76
N GLU A 94 0.23 -7.33 11.03
CA GLU A 94 -0.58 -6.27 11.64
C GLU A 94 -0.47 -4.96 10.86
N ARG A 95 0.75 -4.58 10.44
CA ARG A 95 0.98 -3.37 9.65
C ARG A 95 0.38 -3.48 8.25
N THR A 96 0.54 -4.62 7.60
CA THR A 96 -0.04 -4.89 6.28
C THR A 96 -1.56 -4.77 6.35
N GLU A 97 -2.18 -5.37 7.36
CA GLU A 97 -3.63 -5.33 7.52
C GLU A 97 -4.15 -3.92 7.77
N LYS A 98 -3.47 -3.12 8.60
CA LYS A 98 -3.79 -1.69 8.79
C LYS A 98 -3.81 -0.92 7.46
N HIS A 99 -2.83 -1.14 6.59
CA HIS A 99 -2.81 -0.51 5.27
C HIS A 99 -3.89 -1.11 4.32
N ARG A 100 -4.17 -2.41 4.36
CA ARG A 100 -5.26 -3.04 3.58
C ARG A 100 -6.63 -2.48 3.95
N VAL A 101 -6.92 -2.39 5.24
CA VAL A 101 -8.17 -1.82 5.76
C VAL A 101 -8.33 -0.37 5.30
N ALA A 102 -7.30 0.45 5.46
CA ALA A 102 -7.32 1.84 4.99
C ALA A 102 -7.59 1.91 3.46
N ALA A 103 -6.88 1.11 2.66
CA ALA A 103 -7.08 1.05 1.21
C ALA A 103 -8.52 0.62 0.84
N MET A 104 -9.09 -0.34 1.56
CA MET A 104 -10.47 -0.79 1.34
C MET A 104 -11.49 0.31 1.67
N ARG A 105 -11.28 1.06 2.78
CA ARG A 105 -12.13 2.20 3.14
C ARG A 105 -12.07 3.30 2.07
N TYR A 106 -10.87 3.65 1.59
CA TYR A 106 -10.73 4.64 0.51
C TYR A 106 -11.45 4.20 -0.75
N LYS A 107 -11.34 2.91 -1.11
CA LYS A 107 -12.02 2.36 -2.28
C LYS A 107 -13.54 2.35 -2.13
N ALA A 108 -14.07 2.17 -0.92
CA ALA A 108 -15.50 2.25 -0.65
C ALA A 108 -16.01 3.69 -0.83
N SER A 109 -15.33 4.68 -0.25
CA SER A 109 -15.63 6.11 -0.44
C SER A 109 -15.55 6.52 -1.91
N LEU A 110 -14.48 6.10 -2.62
CA LEU A 110 -14.31 6.33 -4.04
C LEU A 110 -15.52 5.84 -4.86
N LYS A 111 -15.96 4.60 -4.63
CA LYS A 111 -17.12 4.01 -5.33
C LYS A 111 -18.41 4.76 -5.05
N GLU A 112 -18.57 5.27 -3.84
CA GLU A 112 -19.74 6.05 -3.45
C GLU A 112 -19.78 7.39 -4.20
N ILE A 113 -18.65 8.09 -4.26
CA ILE A 113 -18.51 9.35 -5.01
C ILE A 113 -18.70 9.09 -6.51
N GLU A 114 -18.13 8.02 -7.07
CA GLU A 114 -18.33 7.61 -8.47
C GLU A 114 -19.80 7.36 -8.78
N ALA A 115 -20.51 6.65 -7.90
CA ALA A 115 -21.94 6.39 -8.04
C ALA A 115 -22.74 7.71 -8.07
N LEU A 116 -22.48 8.62 -7.13
CA LEU A 116 -23.14 9.93 -7.09
C LEU A 116 -22.88 10.75 -8.36
N LEU A 117 -21.63 10.82 -8.80
CA LEU A 117 -21.25 11.56 -10.01
C LEU A 117 -21.84 10.95 -11.29
N SER A 118 -22.09 9.64 -11.30
CA SER A 118 -22.68 8.90 -12.43
C SER A 118 -24.18 9.14 -12.62
N THR A 119 -24.91 9.54 -11.57
CA THR A 119 -26.35 9.82 -11.64
C THR A 119 -26.70 10.99 -12.56
N GLY A 120 -25.72 11.84 -12.87
CA GLY A 120 -25.94 13.05 -13.68
C GLY A 120 -26.82 14.11 -13.01
N SER A 121 -27.21 13.91 -11.73
CA SER A 121 -28.02 14.89 -11.01
C SER A 121 -27.23 16.18 -10.83
N PRO A 122 -27.74 17.33 -11.30
CA PRO A 122 -27.10 18.62 -11.08
C PRO A 122 -27.23 19.08 -9.62
N ASN A 123 -28.17 18.51 -8.85
CA ASN A 123 -28.40 18.88 -7.46
C ASN A 123 -27.96 17.73 -6.53
N ILE A 124 -26.79 17.89 -5.93
CA ILE A 124 -26.29 17.00 -4.87
C ILE A 124 -26.69 17.60 -3.54
N ASP A 125 -27.49 16.89 -2.75
CA ASP A 125 -28.00 17.38 -1.48
C ASP A 125 -26.88 17.66 -0.46
N ASP A 126 -27.09 18.67 0.39
CA ASP A 126 -26.10 19.12 1.37
C ASP A 126 -25.81 18.04 2.42
N SER A 127 -26.85 17.29 2.85
CA SER A 127 -26.68 16.19 3.79
C SER A 127 -25.81 15.06 3.23
N THR A 128 -25.84 14.86 1.91
CA THR A 128 -24.99 13.87 1.23
C THR A 128 -23.53 14.33 1.22
N VAL A 129 -23.28 15.60 0.94
CA VAL A 129 -21.94 16.17 0.96
C VAL A 129 -21.34 16.10 2.37
N GLN A 130 -22.09 16.51 3.39
CA GLN A 130 -21.64 16.46 4.79
C GLN A 130 -21.32 15.03 5.23
N ARG A 131 -22.16 14.06 4.88
CA ARG A 131 -21.93 12.64 5.20
C ARG A 131 -20.63 12.11 4.58
N ILE A 132 -20.33 12.45 3.33
CA ILE A 132 -19.07 12.04 2.68
C ILE A 132 -17.88 12.74 3.33
N GLU A 133 -18.01 14.03 3.65
CA GLU A 133 -16.96 14.79 4.32
C GLU A 133 -16.61 14.19 5.69
N GLU A 134 -17.62 13.80 6.47
CA GLU A 134 -17.44 13.12 7.75
C GLU A 134 -16.77 11.76 7.58
N ALA A 135 -17.23 10.96 6.62
CA ALA A 135 -16.63 9.67 6.31
C ALA A 135 -15.15 9.81 5.91
N PHE A 136 -14.84 10.83 5.11
CA PHE A 136 -13.50 11.16 4.67
C PHE A 136 -12.60 11.62 5.82
N ARG A 137 -13.07 12.54 6.67
CA ARG A 137 -12.35 12.96 7.88
C ARG A 137 -12.05 11.81 8.83
N ASP A 138 -13.00 10.90 9.03
CA ASP A 138 -12.78 9.72 9.87
C ASP A 138 -11.73 8.78 9.27
N LEU A 139 -11.75 8.66 7.94
CA LEU A 139 -10.81 7.85 7.20
C LEU A 139 -9.38 8.42 7.30
N GLU A 140 -9.21 9.72 7.09
CA GLU A 140 -7.91 10.41 7.27
C GLU A 140 -7.38 10.26 8.71
N ARG A 141 -8.24 10.37 9.72
CA ARG A 141 -7.85 10.22 11.14
C ARG A 141 -7.42 8.81 11.50
N SER A 142 -8.04 7.80 10.89
CA SER A 142 -7.78 6.39 11.19
C SER A 142 -6.69 5.77 10.32
N ALA A 143 -6.28 6.46 9.25
CA ALA A 143 -5.29 5.97 8.30
C ALA A 143 -3.88 5.89 8.96
N PRO A 144 -3.17 4.76 8.82
CA PRO A 144 -1.79 4.66 9.27
C PRO A 144 -0.86 5.53 8.43
N VAL A 145 0.24 6.00 9.01
CA VAL A 145 1.24 6.80 8.29
C VAL A 145 1.85 6.00 7.14
N VAL A 146 1.86 6.59 5.94
CA VAL A 146 2.44 6.00 4.73
C VAL A 146 3.94 6.34 4.65
N PRO A 147 4.81 5.40 4.21
CA PRO A 147 6.22 5.70 3.94
C PRO A 147 6.40 6.79 2.88
N ALA A 148 7.31 7.75 3.13
CA ALA A 148 7.54 8.91 2.27
C ALA A 148 7.89 8.55 0.82
N ASP A 149 8.65 7.48 0.60
CA ASP A 149 9.02 7.04 -0.75
C ASP A 149 7.81 6.58 -1.59
N ILE A 150 6.81 5.98 -0.94
CA ILE A 150 5.54 5.61 -1.57
C ILE A 150 4.68 6.85 -1.78
N ASP A 151 4.67 7.75 -0.79
CA ASP A 151 3.94 9.01 -0.83
C ASP A 151 4.37 9.84 -2.06
N ASP A 152 5.67 10.12 -2.15
CA ASP A 152 6.28 10.87 -3.25
C ASP A 152 6.07 10.17 -4.59
N ALA A 153 6.16 8.84 -4.64
CA ALA A 153 5.95 8.09 -5.87
C ALA A 153 4.51 8.24 -6.38
N VAL A 154 3.52 8.19 -5.48
CA VAL A 154 2.12 8.43 -5.86
C VAL A 154 1.90 9.89 -6.23
N GLU A 155 2.53 10.84 -5.55
CA GLU A 155 2.40 12.25 -5.87
C GLU A 155 2.94 12.59 -7.26
N ARG A 156 4.14 12.11 -7.60
CA ARG A 156 4.70 12.24 -8.96
C ARG A 156 3.79 11.66 -10.04
N LEU A 157 3.15 10.52 -9.78
CA LEU A 157 2.18 9.92 -10.71
C LEU A 157 0.94 10.78 -10.92
N HIS A 158 0.62 11.66 -9.98
CA HIS A 158 -0.55 12.52 -10.03
C HIS A 158 -0.24 13.98 -10.38
N GLU A 159 1.02 14.41 -10.37
CA GLU A 159 1.48 15.69 -10.95
C GLU A 159 1.27 15.76 -12.47
N THR A 160 1.21 14.61 -13.16
CA THR A 160 1.08 14.54 -14.63
C THR A 160 -0.38 14.62 -15.13
N PHE A 161 -1.39 14.58 -14.24
CA PHE A 161 -2.79 14.67 -14.66
C PHE A 161 -3.23 16.13 -14.79
N VAL A 162 -3.19 16.64 -16.02
CA VAL A 162 -3.97 17.82 -16.42
C VAL A 162 -5.45 17.47 -16.26
N PHE A 163 -6.18 18.22 -15.44
CA PHE A 163 -7.62 18.10 -15.32
C PHE A 163 -8.26 18.30 -16.69
N VAL A 164 -8.75 17.23 -17.32
CA VAL A 164 -9.68 17.35 -18.43
C VAL A 164 -11.08 17.35 -17.83
N HIS A 165 -11.80 18.44 -18.06
CA HIS A 165 -13.15 18.67 -17.53
C HIS A 165 -14.22 17.76 -18.18
N GLU A 166 -13.81 16.87 -19.09
CA GLU A 166 -14.67 16.13 -20.01
C GLU A 166 -14.13 14.70 -20.17
N ALA A 167 -14.98 13.69 -19.96
CA ALA A 167 -14.63 12.27 -20.06
C ALA A 167 -14.30 11.83 -21.50
N ASP A 168 -14.53 12.70 -22.49
CA ASP A 168 -14.32 12.44 -23.91
C ASP A 168 -12.84 12.49 -24.35
N LYS A 169 -11.90 12.75 -23.43
CA LYS A 169 -10.46 12.66 -23.70
C LYS A 169 -9.73 11.54 -22.96
N LEU A 170 -10.46 10.56 -22.41
CA LEU A 170 -9.86 9.34 -21.85
C LEU A 170 -9.47 8.30 -22.92
N GLY A 171 -9.54 8.64 -24.21
CA GLY A 171 -9.00 7.83 -25.30
C GLY A 171 -8.27 8.70 -26.32
N THR A 172 -6.94 8.71 -26.28
CA THR A 172 -6.06 8.78 -27.46
C THR A 172 -4.60 8.62 -27.01
N ARG A 173 -4.23 7.38 -26.72
CA ARG A 173 -2.85 6.92 -26.87
C ARG A 173 -2.71 6.35 -28.29
N GLN A 174 -2.69 7.24 -29.28
CA GLN A 174 -2.39 7.04 -30.70
C GLN A 174 -2.45 8.47 -31.27
N GLU A 175 -1.43 9.12 -31.82
CA GLU A 175 -0.20 8.76 -32.51
C GLU A 175 0.78 9.94 -32.33
N ARG A 176 2.05 9.68 -31.99
CA ARG A 176 3.19 10.56 -32.31
C ARG A 176 4.49 9.88 -31.89
N GLN A 177 4.88 8.88 -32.64
CA GLN A 177 6.28 8.70 -33.02
C GLN A 177 6.27 8.39 -34.52
N SER A 178 6.56 9.45 -35.26
CA SER A 178 7.15 9.44 -36.60
C SER A 178 8.37 8.52 -36.67
#